data_AF-A0A1Z5KI09-F1
#
_entry.id   AF-A0A1Z5KI09-F1
#
_cell.length_a   1.000
_cell.length_b   1.000
_cell.length_c   1.000
_cell.angle_alpha   90.00
_cell.angle_beta   90.00
_cell.angle_gamma   90.00
#
_symmetry.space_group_name_H-M   'P 1'
#
loop_
_entity.id
_entity.type
_entity.pdbx_description
1 polymer ?
#
loop_
_entity_poly.entity_id
_entity_poly.type
_entity_poly.pdbx_seq_one_letter_code
_entity_poly.pdbx_strand_id
1 'polypeptide(L)'
;MGATTQESKKAAEPAVNSDSDSTVIISDHLPPLPLCLIVLICSLGLLVFALRDFLTTGRNIGGSWDEAMLIFTKSTDWYNDSRGWRSTQGGFSAVMKISTDQNNMGGFFVRKVAGAAAVGVHLQKLIPLLLHPPGAQWVCGHFRPLLMVSLVGNVAIGLFYAVYWNVLSSNGATELPRVFLALLGLESITIAAYLLFSKSIRKGHAVAMPEGKTPNSWTSNIVSRTILISTTAVAVIALRDLFLPGFVLSFIPRDDIYLEWTNAFLHSPPPGSPEDFDQGLQAPLYIGDKFMSQFAALHLLILCLYKFTTAVWIRYGSDGSGTIKCKMIWKAQAFADGLLLFVLRIFQPAAVSASLDLRWHLMVVGYETFILFLYGFF
;
A
#
# COMPACT_ATOMS: atom_id res chain seq x y z
N MET A 1 66.70 54.80 3.32
CA MET A 1 65.60 54.09 4.03
C MET A 1 64.78 53.39 2.96
N GLY A 2 64.91 52.07 2.91
CA GLY A 2 64.55 51.24 1.75
C GLY A 2 63.05 50.95 1.66
N ALA A 3 62.57 50.86 0.43
CA ALA A 3 61.31 50.26 0.06
C ALA A 3 61.40 48.73 0.24
N THR A 4 60.43 48.15 0.94
CA THR A 4 60.26 46.70 1.03
C THR A 4 59.00 46.27 0.32
N THR A 5 59.23 45.67 -0.84
CA THR A 5 58.34 44.84 -1.65
C THR A 5 57.84 43.67 -0.78
N GLN A 6 56.53 43.48 -0.66
CA GLN A 6 55.95 42.26 -0.09
C GLN A 6 55.65 41.28 -1.24
N GLU A 7 56.50 40.27 -1.36
CA GLU A 7 56.32 39.15 -2.28
C GLU A 7 55.16 38.24 -1.87
N SER A 8 54.40 37.88 -2.90
CA SER A 8 53.43 36.79 -3.01
C SER A 8 53.76 35.53 -2.18
N LYS A 9 52.84 35.17 -1.28
CA LYS A 9 52.56 33.75 -0.95
C LYS A 9 51.16 33.40 -1.44
N LYS A 10 51.09 32.96 -2.69
CA LYS A 10 49.95 32.22 -3.24
C LYS A 10 49.81 30.93 -2.42
N ALA A 11 48.75 30.84 -1.62
CA ALA A 11 48.42 29.60 -0.91
C ALA A 11 48.20 28.51 -1.95
N ALA A 12 48.97 27.42 -1.85
CA ALA A 12 48.76 26.23 -2.65
C ALA A 12 47.37 25.67 -2.31
N GLU A 13 46.46 25.68 -3.29
CA GLU A 13 45.23 24.90 -3.22
C GLU A 13 45.61 23.43 -3.06
N PRO A 14 44.98 22.68 -2.14
CA PRO A 14 45.18 21.24 -2.09
C PRO A 14 44.65 20.63 -3.38
N ALA A 15 45.50 19.85 -4.05
CA ALA A 15 45.10 19.05 -5.21
C ALA A 15 43.98 18.09 -4.78
N VAL A 16 42.75 18.40 -5.21
CA VAL A 16 41.60 17.52 -5.08
C VAL A 16 41.84 16.36 -6.05
N ASN A 17 42.22 15.20 -5.51
CA ASN A 17 42.20 13.93 -6.24
C ASN A 17 40.74 13.59 -6.56
N SER A 18 40.25 14.03 -7.72
CA SER A 18 38.83 14.02 -8.12
C SER A 18 38.25 12.64 -8.40
N ASP A 19 39.08 11.62 -8.62
CA ASP A 19 38.62 10.34 -9.17
C ASP A 19 38.28 9.29 -8.10
N SER A 20 38.88 9.37 -6.90
CA SER A 20 38.51 8.48 -5.78
C SER A 20 37.32 9.01 -4.97
N ASP A 21 37.10 10.32 -4.95
CA ASP A 21 36.00 10.93 -4.19
C ASP A 21 34.65 10.73 -4.89
N SER A 22 34.60 10.84 -6.21
CA SER A 22 33.35 10.72 -6.99
C SER A 22 32.69 9.33 -6.86
N THR A 23 33.49 8.26 -6.84
CA THR A 23 33.00 6.88 -6.70
C THR A 23 32.47 6.58 -5.29
N VAL A 24 33.12 7.12 -4.25
CA VAL A 24 32.64 7.03 -2.86
C VAL A 24 31.32 7.78 -2.70
N ILE A 25 31.21 8.99 -3.26
CA ILE A 25 29.99 9.80 -3.23
C ILE A 25 28.81 9.06 -3.89
N ILE A 26 29.00 8.48 -5.08
CA ILE A 26 27.92 7.76 -5.77
C ILE A 26 27.44 6.54 -4.97
N SER A 27 28.38 5.78 -4.37
CA SER A 27 28.06 4.60 -3.56
C SER A 27 27.34 4.92 -2.24
N ASP A 28 27.52 6.15 -1.72
CA ASP A 28 26.89 6.60 -0.48
C ASP A 28 25.42 7.02 -0.68
N HIS A 29 25.08 7.44 -1.90
CA HIS A 29 23.76 7.93 -2.27
C HIS A 29 22.87 6.86 -2.89
N LEU A 30 23.40 5.95 -3.70
CA LEU A 30 22.57 5.00 -4.45
C LEU A 30 22.23 3.72 -3.65
N PRO A 31 21.03 3.14 -3.89
CA PRO A 31 20.69 1.86 -3.32
C PRO A 31 21.53 0.72 -3.92
N PRO A 32 21.83 -0.35 -3.17
CA PRO A 32 22.54 -1.52 -3.67
C PRO A 32 21.80 -2.13 -4.86
N LEU A 33 22.50 -2.28 -5.98
CA LEU A 33 21.91 -2.80 -7.23
C LEU A 33 21.24 -4.16 -7.06
N PRO A 34 21.81 -5.16 -6.34
CA PRO A 34 21.14 -6.46 -6.18
C PRO A 34 19.80 -6.35 -5.44
N LEU A 35 19.73 -5.49 -4.41
CA LEU A 35 18.50 -5.24 -3.68
C LEU A 35 17.45 -4.60 -4.59
N CYS A 36 17.84 -3.59 -5.36
CA CYS A 36 16.94 -2.90 -6.29
C CYS A 36 16.38 -3.85 -7.33
N LEU A 37 17.25 -4.65 -7.96
CA LEU A 37 16.85 -5.56 -9.03
C LEU A 37 15.87 -6.62 -8.52
N ILE A 38 16.14 -7.21 -7.36
CA ILE A 38 15.25 -8.23 -6.80
C ILE A 38 13.92 -7.62 -6.37
N VAL A 39 13.93 -6.50 -5.64
CA VAL A 39 12.69 -5.81 -5.25
C VAL A 39 11.89 -5.40 -6.49
N LEU A 40 12.56 -4.91 -7.54
CA LEU A 40 11.91 -4.54 -8.78
C LEU A 40 11.23 -5.73 -9.45
N ILE A 41 11.94 -6.85 -9.63
CA ILE A 41 11.36 -8.05 -10.27
C ILE A 41 10.19 -8.60 -9.44
N CYS A 42 10.38 -8.76 -8.13
CA CYS A 42 9.39 -9.37 -7.26
C CYS A 42 8.16 -8.47 -7.06
N SER A 43 8.36 -7.21 -6.71
CA SER A 43 7.24 -6.28 -6.50
C SER A 43 6.55 -5.91 -7.81
N LEU A 44 7.25 -5.81 -8.94
CA LEU A 44 6.59 -5.55 -10.23
C LEU A 44 5.72 -6.74 -10.67
N GLY A 45 6.20 -7.97 -10.49
CA GLY A 45 5.41 -9.17 -10.80
C GLY A 45 4.09 -9.21 -10.03
N LEU A 46 4.15 -8.95 -8.72
CA LEU A 46 2.94 -8.89 -7.87
C LEU A 46 2.08 -7.64 -8.16
N LEU A 47 2.70 -6.50 -8.50
CA LEU A 47 2.00 -5.28 -8.89
C LEU A 47 1.12 -5.50 -10.12
N VAL A 48 1.54 -6.33 -11.09
CA VAL A 48 0.74 -6.64 -12.28
C VAL A 48 -0.58 -7.31 -11.89
N PHE A 49 -0.56 -8.27 -10.96
CA PHE A 49 -1.79 -8.90 -10.45
C PHE A 49 -2.65 -7.94 -9.62
N ALA A 50 -2.03 -7.08 -8.82
CA ALA A 50 -2.74 -6.04 -8.07
C ALA A 50 -3.43 -5.03 -9.01
N LEU A 51 -2.76 -4.63 -10.09
CA LEU A 51 -3.32 -3.78 -11.14
C LEU A 51 -4.45 -4.48 -11.90
N ARG A 52 -4.36 -5.79 -12.13
CA ARG A 52 -5.48 -6.58 -12.67
C ARG A 52 -6.69 -6.48 -11.74
N ASP A 53 -6.52 -6.71 -10.44
CA ASP A 53 -7.63 -6.62 -9.48
C ASP A 53 -8.23 -5.21 -9.40
N PHE A 54 -7.39 -4.17 -9.50
CA PHE A 54 -7.80 -2.78 -9.49
C PHE A 54 -8.45 -2.29 -10.80
N LEU A 55 -7.86 -2.58 -11.96
CA LEU A 55 -8.28 -2.00 -13.25
C LEU A 55 -9.13 -2.92 -14.10
N THR A 56 -8.85 -4.23 -14.12
CA THR A 56 -9.45 -5.21 -15.04
C THR A 56 -9.71 -6.52 -14.32
N THR A 57 -10.65 -6.48 -13.37
CA THR A 57 -10.81 -7.52 -12.33
C THR A 57 -11.07 -8.91 -12.89
N GLY A 58 -11.68 -8.99 -14.08
CA GLY A 58 -11.97 -10.24 -14.78
C GLY A 58 -10.89 -10.77 -15.70
N ARG A 59 -9.83 -9.99 -15.92
CA ARG A 59 -8.85 -10.31 -16.95
C ARG A 59 -7.91 -11.40 -16.46
N ASN A 60 -7.94 -12.53 -17.15
CA ASN A 60 -6.93 -13.57 -17.00
C ASN A 60 -5.59 -13.10 -17.59
N ILE A 61 -4.56 -13.06 -16.75
CA ILE A 61 -3.18 -12.72 -17.14
C ILE A 61 -2.17 -13.82 -16.80
N GLY A 62 -2.52 -14.73 -15.89
CA GLY A 62 -1.65 -15.85 -15.49
C GLY A 62 -1.91 -17.16 -16.24
N GLY A 63 -2.97 -17.27 -17.03
CA GLY A 63 -3.39 -18.51 -17.67
C GLY A 63 -4.37 -19.32 -16.80
N SER A 64 -4.36 -20.64 -16.91
CA SER A 64 -5.41 -21.50 -16.31
C SER A 64 -5.50 -21.42 -14.77
N TRP A 65 -4.38 -21.21 -14.08
CA TRP A 65 -4.33 -21.10 -12.62
C TRP A 65 -4.87 -19.74 -12.12
N ASP A 66 -4.70 -18.68 -12.89
CA ASP A 66 -5.29 -17.36 -12.61
C ASP A 66 -6.79 -17.35 -12.93
N GLU A 67 -7.21 -18.03 -14.00
CA GLU A 67 -8.62 -18.25 -14.30
C GLU A 67 -9.33 -19.02 -13.18
N ALA A 68 -8.72 -20.10 -12.68
CA ALA A 68 -9.25 -20.84 -11.54
C ALA A 68 -9.41 -19.95 -10.31
N MET A 69 -8.43 -19.06 -10.05
CA MET A 69 -8.52 -18.08 -8.96
C MET A 69 -9.67 -17.10 -9.18
N LEU A 70 -9.85 -16.59 -10.39
CA LEU A 70 -10.93 -15.69 -10.76
C LEU A 70 -12.32 -16.33 -10.58
N ILE A 71 -12.47 -17.59 -10.98
CA ILE A 71 -13.72 -18.34 -10.78
C ILE A 71 -13.98 -18.59 -9.30
N PHE A 72 -12.97 -19.03 -8.55
CA PHE A 72 -13.06 -19.26 -7.09
C PHE A 72 -13.54 -18.01 -6.33
N THR A 73 -13.17 -16.83 -6.82
CA THR A 73 -13.52 -15.53 -6.25
C THR A 73 -14.63 -14.80 -7.02
N LYS A 74 -15.42 -15.53 -7.84
CA LYS A 74 -16.58 -15.03 -8.59
C LYS A 74 -16.32 -13.81 -9.46
N SER A 75 -15.07 -13.64 -9.89
CA SER A 75 -14.62 -12.40 -10.51
C SER A 75 -14.99 -12.23 -11.97
N THR A 76 -15.39 -13.33 -12.57
CA THR A 76 -16.01 -13.41 -13.89
C THR A 76 -17.45 -12.92 -13.90
N ASP A 77 -18.10 -12.80 -12.74
CA ASP A 77 -19.56 -12.61 -12.66
C ASP A 77 -19.98 -11.13 -12.77
N TRP A 78 -19.05 -10.20 -12.53
CA TRP A 78 -19.33 -8.76 -12.50
C TRP A 78 -19.28 -8.07 -13.85
N TYR A 79 -18.96 -8.80 -14.91
CA TYR A 79 -18.90 -8.26 -16.25
C TYR A 79 -19.51 -9.21 -17.26
N ASN A 80 -20.08 -8.62 -18.31
CA ASN A 80 -20.61 -9.34 -19.44
C ASN A 80 -20.16 -8.65 -20.73
N ASP A 81 -19.17 -9.23 -21.39
CA ASP A 81 -18.57 -8.68 -22.61
C ASP A 81 -19.57 -8.65 -23.78
N SER A 82 -20.70 -9.37 -23.71
CA SER A 82 -21.80 -9.24 -24.69
C SER A 82 -22.51 -7.87 -24.64
N ARG A 83 -22.33 -7.09 -23.56
CA ARG A 83 -22.86 -5.72 -23.42
C ARG A 83 -21.93 -4.66 -24.03
N GLY A 84 -20.89 -5.07 -24.76
CA GLY A 84 -19.96 -4.18 -25.47
C GLY A 84 -18.96 -3.46 -24.55
N TRP A 85 -18.41 -2.34 -25.05
CA TRP A 85 -17.29 -1.62 -24.41
C TRP A 85 -17.55 -1.12 -22.98
N ARG A 86 -18.82 -1.01 -22.57
CA ARG A 86 -19.20 -0.54 -21.24
C ARG A 86 -18.91 -1.55 -20.13
N SER A 87 -18.70 -2.83 -20.46
CA SER A 87 -18.53 -3.91 -19.47
C SER A 87 -17.22 -4.68 -19.64
N THR A 88 -16.19 -4.14 -20.27
CA THR A 88 -14.98 -4.93 -20.59
C THR A 88 -14.27 -5.42 -19.32
N GLN A 89 -14.24 -6.74 -19.13
CA GLN A 89 -13.37 -7.47 -18.19
C GLN A 89 -13.32 -6.91 -16.75
N GLY A 90 -14.43 -6.39 -16.23
CA GLY A 90 -14.51 -5.88 -14.86
C GLY A 90 -13.76 -4.56 -14.63
N GLY A 91 -13.72 -3.68 -15.63
CA GLY A 91 -13.29 -2.28 -15.47
C GLY A 91 -14.26 -1.42 -14.64
N PHE A 92 -13.87 -0.19 -14.30
CA PHE A 92 -14.74 0.73 -13.53
C PHE A 92 -16.04 1.12 -14.26
N SER A 93 -16.11 0.91 -15.58
CA SER A 93 -17.35 1.08 -16.36
C SER A 93 -18.42 0.02 -16.03
N ALA A 94 -18.03 -1.10 -15.41
CA ALA A 94 -18.96 -2.13 -14.94
C ALA A 94 -19.71 -1.73 -13.65
N VAL A 95 -19.32 -0.62 -13.00
CA VAL A 95 -19.99 -0.14 -11.78
C VAL A 95 -21.38 0.36 -12.13
N MET A 96 -22.39 -0.26 -11.51
CA MET A 96 -23.79 0.07 -11.71
C MET A 96 -24.36 0.86 -10.53
N LYS A 97 -25.35 1.72 -10.79
CA LYS A 97 -25.98 2.58 -9.79
C LYS A 97 -26.85 1.82 -8.78
N ILE A 98 -27.25 0.58 -9.08
CA ILE A 98 -28.14 -0.24 -8.25
C ILE A 98 -27.48 -1.60 -8.05
N SER A 99 -27.26 -1.98 -6.79
CA SER A 99 -26.88 -3.35 -6.42
C SER A 99 -28.13 -4.24 -6.37
N THR A 100 -28.05 -5.39 -7.01
CA THR A 100 -29.02 -6.49 -6.90
C THR A 100 -28.22 -7.77 -6.64
N ASP A 101 -28.84 -8.78 -6.06
CA ASP A 101 -28.25 -10.10 -5.74
C ASP A 101 -27.57 -10.71 -6.97
N GLN A 102 -28.19 -10.52 -8.15
CA GLN A 102 -27.70 -11.01 -9.43
C GLN A 102 -26.43 -10.32 -9.95
N ASN A 103 -26.02 -9.17 -9.39
CA ASN A 103 -24.88 -8.41 -9.87
C ASN A 103 -23.74 -8.23 -8.85
N ASN A 104 -23.92 -8.64 -7.59
CA ASN A 104 -22.93 -8.66 -6.51
C ASN A 104 -21.89 -7.51 -6.56
N MET A 105 -22.35 -6.26 -6.59
CA MET A 105 -21.46 -5.09 -6.61
C MET A 105 -20.59 -4.95 -5.35
N GLY A 106 -20.97 -5.60 -4.25
CA GLY A 106 -20.20 -5.69 -3.02
C GLY A 106 -18.86 -6.42 -3.21
N GLY A 107 -18.90 -7.68 -3.66
CA GLY A 107 -17.69 -8.44 -3.98
C GLY A 107 -16.80 -7.73 -5.00
N PHE A 108 -17.41 -7.06 -5.99
CA PHE A 108 -16.66 -6.24 -6.95
C PHE A 108 -15.95 -5.05 -6.28
N PHE A 109 -16.66 -4.32 -5.40
CA PHE A 109 -16.10 -3.23 -4.62
C PHE A 109 -14.90 -3.68 -3.77
N VAL A 110 -15.05 -4.76 -3.01
CA VAL A 110 -13.97 -5.32 -2.17
C VAL A 110 -12.76 -5.62 -3.00
N ARG A 111 -12.94 -6.27 -4.15
CA ARG A 111 -11.81 -6.59 -5.01
C ARG A 111 -11.12 -5.36 -5.57
N LYS A 112 -11.86 -4.30 -5.90
CA LYS A 112 -11.29 -3.01 -6.31
C LYS A 112 -10.50 -2.35 -5.18
N VAL A 113 -11.04 -2.34 -3.96
CA VAL A 113 -10.35 -1.84 -2.78
C VAL A 113 -9.09 -2.65 -2.50
N ALA A 114 -9.18 -3.98 -2.58
CA ALA A 114 -8.05 -4.86 -2.36
C ALA A 114 -6.95 -4.67 -3.39
N GLY A 115 -7.32 -4.57 -4.67
CA GLY A 115 -6.40 -4.24 -5.76
C GLY A 115 -5.72 -2.88 -5.55
N ALA A 116 -6.50 -1.84 -5.21
CA ALA A 116 -5.95 -0.51 -4.91
C ALA A 116 -4.97 -0.53 -3.72
N ALA A 117 -5.34 -1.23 -2.63
CA ALA A 117 -4.49 -1.38 -1.46
C ALA A 117 -3.20 -2.15 -1.80
N ALA A 118 -3.30 -3.24 -2.55
CA ALA A 118 -2.14 -4.03 -2.99
C ALA A 118 -1.22 -3.23 -3.92
N VAL A 119 -1.78 -2.48 -4.87
CA VAL A 119 -1.02 -1.52 -5.70
C VAL A 119 -0.27 -0.54 -4.79
N GLY A 120 -0.95 0.02 -3.80
CA GLY A 120 -0.33 0.89 -2.80
C GLY A 120 0.87 0.24 -2.11
N VAL A 121 0.71 -0.99 -1.60
CA VAL A 121 1.79 -1.73 -0.92
C VAL A 121 3.01 -1.91 -1.83
N HIS A 122 2.81 -2.29 -3.09
CA HIS A 122 3.93 -2.47 -4.03
C HIS A 122 4.58 -1.14 -4.44
N LEU A 123 3.79 -0.08 -4.60
CA LEU A 123 4.32 1.25 -4.89
C LEU A 123 5.13 1.84 -3.73
N GLN A 124 4.80 1.53 -2.47
CA GLN A 124 5.63 1.90 -1.32
C GLN A 124 7.04 1.30 -1.38
N LYS A 125 7.19 0.15 -2.03
CA LYS A 125 8.48 -0.52 -2.23
C LYS A 125 9.22 0.05 -3.44
N LEU A 126 8.50 0.19 -4.56
CA LEU A 126 9.08 0.55 -5.85
C LEU A 126 9.43 2.03 -5.96
N ILE A 127 8.54 2.94 -5.58
CA ILE A 127 8.73 4.39 -5.79
C ILE A 127 9.99 4.89 -5.08
N PRO A 128 10.25 4.57 -3.79
CA PRO A 128 11.46 5.05 -3.12
C PRO A 128 12.77 4.50 -3.69
N LEU A 129 12.72 3.34 -4.36
CA LEU A 129 13.89 2.74 -5.02
C LEU A 129 14.12 3.30 -6.43
N LEU A 130 13.04 3.57 -7.17
CA LEU A 130 13.09 4.09 -8.54
C LEU A 130 13.30 5.60 -8.60
N LEU A 131 12.68 6.33 -7.68
CA LEU A 131 12.72 7.78 -7.60
C LEU A 131 13.45 8.17 -6.33
N HIS A 132 14.76 8.31 -6.43
CA HIS A 132 15.58 8.67 -5.29
C HIS A 132 15.35 10.15 -4.90
N PRO A 133 14.86 10.47 -3.69
CA PRO A 133 14.62 11.85 -3.29
C PRO A 133 15.93 12.65 -3.16
N PRO A 134 15.93 13.95 -3.51
CA PRO A 134 17.11 14.81 -3.37
C PRO A 134 17.58 14.85 -1.90
N GLY A 135 18.87 14.62 -1.64
CA GLY A 135 19.42 14.70 -0.28
C GLY A 135 19.14 13.49 0.62
N ALA A 136 18.37 12.48 0.17
CA ALA A 136 18.42 11.20 0.86
C ALA A 136 19.80 10.54 0.67
N GLN A 137 20.20 9.76 1.66
CA GLN A 137 21.45 9.01 1.62
C GLN A 137 21.16 7.59 2.08
N TRP A 138 21.46 6.63 1.20
CA TRP A 138 21.25 5.23 1.50
C TRP A 138 22.11 4.78 2.69
N VAL A 139 23.35 5.25 2.76
CA VAL A 139 24.31 4.94 3.83
C VAL A 139 23.93 5.55 5.19
N CYS A 140 23.09 6.59 5.21
CA CYS A 140 22.51 7.11 6.44
C CYS A 140 21.30 6.29 6.94
N GLY A 141 20.97 5.19 6.25
CA GLY A 141 19.92 4.27 6.68
C GLY A 141 18.50 4.82 6.52
N HIS A 142 18.31 5.86 5.68
CA HIS A 142 17.03 6.55 5.52
C HIS A 142 15.87 5.64 5.09
N PHE A 143 16.19 4.57 4.35
CA PHE A 143 15.20 3.63 3.85
C PHE A 143 15.06 2.36 4.71
N ARG A 144 15.86 2.19 5.77
CA ARG A 144 15.81 0.99 6.62
C ARG A 144 14.45 0.76 7.27
N PRO A 145 13.78 1.79 7.85
CA PRO A 145 12.42 1.62 8.37
C PRO A 145 11.42 1.12 7.32
N LEU A 146 11.49 1.67 6.09
CA LEU A 146 10.63 1.27 4.98
C LEU A 146 10.87 -0.20 4.59
N LEU A 147 12.15 -0.61 4.52
CA LEU A 147 12.54 -1.98 4.22
C LEU A 147 12.12 -2.95 5.33
N MET A 148 12.16 -2.54 6.60
CA MET A 148 11.64 -3.35 7.71
C MET A 148 10.14 -3.58 7.58
N VAL A 149 9.36 -2.53 7.29
CA VAL A 149 7.91 -2.66 7.07
C VAL A 149 7.63 -3.52 5.84
N SER A 150 8.40 -3.35 4.77
CA SER A 150 8.31 -4.19 3.57
C SER A 150 8.55 -5.67 3.87
N LEU A 151 9.55 -5.99 4.69
CA LEU A 151 9.83 -7.35 5.11
C LEU A 151 8.66 -7.94 5.90
N VAL A 152 8.15 -7.21 6.89
CA VAL A 152 6.99 -7.63 7.69
C VAL A 152 5.76 -7.83 6.80
N GLY A 153 5.49 -6.90 5.90
CA GLY A 153 4.36 -6.98 4.97
C GLY A 153 4.46 -8.19 4.04
N ASN A 154 5.63 -8.43 3.45
CA ASN A 154 5.84 -9.59 2.58
C ASN A 154 5.65 -10.91 3.32
N VAL A 155 6.17 -11.03 4.55
CA VAL A 155 5.97 -12.21 5.39
C VAL A 155 4.49 -12.40 5.71
N ALA A 156 3.77 -11.33 6.06
CA ALA A 156 2.34 -11.40 6.36
C ALA A 156 1.51 -11.83 5.14
N ILE A 157 1.79 -11.29 3.96
CA ILE A 157 1.14 -11.71 2.70
C ILE A 157 1.49 -13.17 2.38
N GLY A 158 2.75 -13.56 2.57
CA GLY A 158 3.19 -14.94 2.36
C GLY A 158 2.45 -15.92 3.28
N LEU A 159 2.38 -15.62 4.58
CA LEU A 159 1.62 -16.42 5.54
C LEU A 159 0.14 -16.50 5.17
N PHE A 160 -0.46 -15.41 4.70
CA PHE A 160 -1.85 -15.40 4.24
C PHE A 160 -2.08 -16.39 3.08
N TYR A 161 -1.24 -16.38 2.05
CA TYR A 161 -1.33 -17.36 0.95
C TYR A 161 -1.01 -18.78 1.41
N ALA A 162 -0.12 -18.97 2.38
CA ALA A 162 0.18 -20.28 2.95
C ALA A 162 -1.03 -20.86 3.71
N VAL A 163 -1.76 -20.04 4.48
CA VAL A 163 -2.97 -20.45 5.19
C VAL A 163 -4.06 -20.90 4.21
N TYR A 164 -4.22 -20.18 3.10
CA TYR A 164 -5.22 -20.49 2.07
C TYR A 164 -4.76 -21.52 1.03
N TRP A 165 -3.53 -22.04 1.14
CA TRP A 165 -2.93 -22.90 0.13
C TRP A 165 -3.80 -24.10 -0.25
N ASN A 166 -4.29 -24.85 0.75
CA ASN A 166 -5.07 -26.06 0.51
C ASN A 166 -6.39 -25.75 -0.21
N VAL A 167 -7.03 -24.63 0.16
CA VAL A 167 -8.27 -24.16 -0.46
C VAL A 167 -8.02 -23.72 -1.91
N LEU A 168 -6.98 -22.93 -2.14
CA LEU A 168 -6.63 -22.48 -3.50
C LEU A 168 -6.25 -23.66 -4.39
N SER A 169 -5.51 -24.62 -3.85
CA SER A 169 -5.12 -25.82 -4.59
C SER A 169 -6.30 -26.73 -4.91
N SER A 170 -7.25 -26.91 -3.99
CA SER A 170 -8.44 -27.74 -4.27
C SER A 170 -9.36 -27.11 -5.32
N ASN A 171 -9.27 -25.79 -5.51
CA ASN A 171 -10.00 -25.05 -6.54
C ASN A 171 -9.20 -24.88 -7.85
N GLY A 172 -8.06 -25.57 -8.02
CA GLY A 172 -7.26 -25.55 -9.25
C GLY A 172 -6.32 -24.36 -9.42
N ALA A 173 -6.24 -23.46 -8.44
CA ALA A 173 -5.39 -22.26 -8.48
C ALA A 173 -3.97 -22.51 -7.91
N THR A 174 -3.49 -23.75 -7.86
CA THR A 174 -2.28 -24.17 -7.10
C THR A 174 -0.99 -23.40 -7.45
N GLU A 175 -0.79 -23.05 -8.72
CA GLU A 175 0.44 -22.38 -9.16
C GLU A 175 0.49 -20.90 -8.75
N LEU A 176 -0.67 -20.25 -8.55
CA LEU A 176 -0.73 -18.84 -8.14
C LEU A 176 -0.05 -18.59 -6.78
N PRO A 177 -0.46 -19.26 -5.67
CA PRO A 177 0.18 -19.08 -4.38
C PRO A 177 1.63 -19.57 -4.40
N ARG A 178 2.00 -20.55 -5.24
CA ARG A 178 3.41 -20.98 -5.42
C ARG A 178 4.28 -19.84 -5.89
N VAL A 179 3.90 -19.22 -7.01
CA VAL A 179 4.65 -18.10 -7.59
C VAL A 179 4.71 -16.94 -6.61
N PHE A 180 3.58 -16.61 -5.97
CA PHE A 180 3.53 -15.49 -5.04
C PHE A 180 4.40 -15.72 -3.80
N LEU A 181 4.37 -16.91 -3.21
CA LEU A 181 5.25 -17.30 -2.11
C LEU A 181 6.73 -17.23 -2.51
N ALA A 182 7.08 -17.67 -3.71
CA ALA A 182 8.45 -17.60 -4.21
C ALA A 182 8.93 -16.15 -4.36
N LEU A 183 8.12 -15.27 -4.98
CA LEU A 183 8.44 -13.84 -5.14
C LEU A 183 8.56 -13.13 -3.78
N LEU A 184 7.59 -13.33 -2.89
CA LEU A 184 7.58 -12.73 -1.55
C LEU A 184 8.74 -13.25 -0.70
N GLY A 185 9.05 -14.55 -0.78
CA GLY A 185 10.15 -15.19 -0.06
C GLY A 185 11.51 -14.67 -0.52
N LEU A 186 11.75 -14.64 -1.85
CA LEU A 186 12.99 -14.12 -2.42
C LEU A 186 13.22 -12.64 -2.07
N GLU A 187 12.17 -11.82 -2.20
CA GLU A 187 12.22 -10.40 -1.83
C GLU A 187 12.52 -10.24 -0.33
N SER A 188 11.84 -11.01 0.52
CA SER A 188 12.03 -10.98 1.98
C SER A 188 13.44 -11.38 2.40
N ILE A 189 13.98 -12.47 1.84
CA ILE A 189 15.35 -12.92 2.14
C ILE A 189 16.36 -11.86 1.73
N THR A 190 16.18 -11.24 0.57
CA THR A 190 17.08 -10.19 0.07
C THR A 190 17.04 -8.95 0.94
N ILE A 191 15.85 -8.50 1.33
CA ILE A 191 15.68 -7.36 2.24
C ILE A 191 16.28 -7.68 3.61
N ALA A 192 16.03 -8.87 4.16
CA ALA A 192 16.57 -9.30 5.45
C ALA A 192 18.10 -9.37 5.41
N ALA A 193 18.69 -9.97 4.37
CA ALA A 193 20.13 -10.01 4.17
C ALA A 193 20.72 -8.60 4.11
N TYR A 194 20.10 -7.68 3.36
CA TYR A 194 20.54 -6.29 3.34
C TYR A 194 20.46 -5.65 4.74
N LEU A 195 19.35 -5.82 5.47
CA LEU A 195 19.19 -5.23 6.80
C LEU A 195 20.21 -5.79 7.82
N LEU A 196 20.56 -7.07 7.73
CA LEU A 196 21.50 -7.75 8.63
C LEU A 196 22.97 -7.44 8.31
N PHE A 197 23.34 -7.39 7.02
CA PHE A 197 24.74 -7.32 6.60
C PHE A 197 25.19 -5.93 6.10
N SER A 198 24.28 -4.96 5.99
CA SER A 198 24.65 -3.61 5.58
C SER A 198 25.56 -2.92 6.62
N LYS A 199 26.50 -2.11 6.12
CA LYS A 199 27.46 -1.35 6.93
C LYS A 199 26.74 -0.47 7.97
N SER A 200 27.44 -0.19 9.07
CA SER A 200 26.98 0.71 10.14
C SER A 200 26.57 2.06 9.57
N ILE A 201 25.44 2.58 10.08
CA ILE A 201 24.86 3.85 9.66
C ILE A 201 25.87 4.98 9.90
N ARG A 202 26.26 5.68 8.83
CA ARG A 202 27.06 6.92 8.98
C ARG A 202 26.12 8.04 9.43
N LYS A 203 26.52 8.78 10.47
CA LYS A 203 25.82 10.01 10.84
C LYS A 203 26.00 11.01 9.70
N GLY A 204 24.90 11.37 9.04
CA GLY A 204 24.90 12.41 8.00
C GLY A 204 25.25 13.78 8.56
N HIS A 205 25.65 14.70 7.68
CA HIS A 205 25.88 16.09 8.07
C HIS A 205 24.57 16.76 8.49
N ALA A 206 24.61 17.53 9.58
CA ALA A 206 23.47 18.31 10.04
C ALA A 206 23.25 19.49 9.09
N VAL A 207 22.18 19.46 8.29
CA VAL A 207 21.78 20.61 7.46
C VAL A 207 20.76 21.43 8.23
N ALA A 208 21.02 22.73 8.34
CA ALA A 208 20.10 23.67 8.96
C ALA A 208 18.76 23.69 8.21
N MET A 209 17.67 23.63 8.95
CA MET A 209 16.32 23.58 8.39
C MET A 209 15.65 24.95 8.41
N PRO A 210 14.76 25.26 7.45
CA PRO A 210 13.90 26.42 7.56
C PRO A 210 13.10 26.39 8.86
N GLU A 211 12.91 27.56 9.46
CA GLU A 211 12.12 27.72 10.67
C GLU A 211 10.70 27.17 10.47
N GLY A 212 10.18 26.42 11.45
CA GLY A 212 8.87 25.75 11.35
C GLY A 212 8.81 24.50 10.47
N LYS A 213 9.90 24.09 9.80
CA LYS A 213 9.97 22.84 9.00
C LYS A 213 10.84 21.74 9.63
N THR A 214 11.08 21.84 10.94
CA THR A 214 11.81 20.84 11.71
C THR A 214 10.92 19.62 12.05
N PRO A 215 11.48 18.42 12.27
CA PRO A 215 10.73 17.23 12.71
C PRO A 215 9.94 17.41 14.01
N ASN A 216 10.30 18.43 14.80
CA ASN A 216 9.68 18.76 16.08
C ASN A 216 8.87 20.05 16.02
N SER A 217 8.67 20.62 14.83
CA SER A 217 7.82 21.78 14.64
C SER A 217 6.37 21.47 14.98
N TRP A 218 5.61 22.50 15.32
CA TRP A 218 4.17 22.39 15.52
C TRP A 218 3.47 21.76 14.32
N THR A 219 3.81 22.21 13.11
CA THR A 219 3.27 21.66 11.86
C THR A 219 3.58 20.16 11.73
N SER A 220 4.85 19.75 11.88
CA SER A 220 5.23 18.33 11.79
C SER A 220 4.48 17.47 12.81
N ASN A 221 4.35 17.94 14.05
CA ASN A 221 3.61 17.24 15.10
C ASN A 221 2.12 17.12 14.81
N ILE A 222 1.48 18.18 14.31
CA ILE A 222 0.06 18.16 13.94
C ILE A 222 -0.16 17.14 12.82
N VAL A 223 0.63 17.23 11.76
CA VAL A 223 0.53 16.33 10.59
C VAL A 223 0.74 14.86 11.01
N SER A 224 1.82 14.56 11.74
CA SER A 224 2.07 13.20 12.24
C SER A 224 0.93 12.70 13.13
N ARG A 225 0.40 13.51 14.05
CA ARG A 225 -0.72 13.11 14.92
C ARG A 225 -1.99 12.84 14.14
N THR A 226 -2.31 13.67 13.15
CA THR A 226 -3.51 13.46 12.33
C THR A 226 -3.42 12.16 11.55
N ILE A 227 -2.27 11.88 10.93
CA ILE A 227 -2.03 10.60 10.24
C ILE A 227 -2.15 9.43 11.20
N LEU A 228 -1.58 9.53 12.41
CA LEU A 228 -1.72 8.47 13.42
C LEU A 228 -3.18 8.19 13.76
N ILE A 229 -3.99 9.23 14.00
CA ILE A 229 -5.41 9.08 14.35
C ILE A 229 -6.20 8.47 13.18
N SER A 230 -6.05 9.00 11.96
CA SER A 230 -6.76 8.47 10.78
C SER A 230 -6.35 7.04 10.46
N THR A 231 -5.06 6.76 10.49
CA THR A 231 -4.50 5.42 10.26
C THR A 231 -5.00 4.42 11.31
N THR A 232 -5.09 4.83 12.58
CA THR A 232 -5.58 3.98 13.67
C THR A 232 -7.04 3.57 13.44
N ALA A 233 -7.87 4.51 13.01
CA ALA A 233 -9.27 4.23 12.68
C ALA A 233 -9.38 3.16 11.57
N VAL A 234 -8.62 3.31 10.49
CA VAL A 234 -8.60 2.32 9.39
C VAL A 234 -8.03 0.98 9.86
N ALA A 235 -6.96 0.99 10.67
CA ALA A 235 -6.32 -0.22 11.16
C ALA A 235 -7.23 -1.04 12.09
N VAL A 236 -8.02 -0.41 12.94
CA VAL A 236 -8.98 -1.12 13.81
C VAL A 236 -10.00 -1.89 12.98
N ILE A 237 -10.52 -1.28 11.92
CA ILE A 237 -11.51 -1.91 11.04
C ILE A 237 -10.87 -3.02 10.23
N ALA A 238 -9.68 -2.78 9.66
CA ALA A 238 -8.97 -3.81 8.90
C ALA A 238 -8.51 -4.99 9.79
N LEU A 239 -8.16 -4.77 11.06
CA LEU A 239 -7.88 -5.86 12.01
C LEU A 239 -9.13 -6.72 12.27
N ARG A 240 -10.27 -6.08 12.49
CA ARG A 240 -11.56 -6.76 12.62
C ARG A 240 -11.86 -7.58 11.37
N ASP A 241 -11.77 -7.00 10.18
CA ASP A 241 -12.08 -7.69 8.93
C ASP A 241 -11.12 -8.86 8.64
N LEU A 242 -9.85 -8.73 9.05
CA LEU A 242 -8.87 -9.81 8.91
C LEU A 242 -9.15 -11.00 9.83
N PHE A 243 -9.39 -10.76 11.13
CA PHE A 243 -9.44 -11.85 12.13
C PHE A 243 -10.86 -12.25 12.52
N LEU A 244 -11.81 -11.32 12.47
CA LEU A 244 -13.18 -11.46 12.94
C LEU A 244 -14.16 -10.90 11.88
N PRO A 245 -14.15 -11.41 10.64
CA PRO A 245 -15.04 -10.92 9.59
C PRO A 245 -16.50 -11.08 10.04
N GLY A 246 -17.29 -10.01 9.90
CA GLY A 246 -18.69 -9.96 10.33
C GLY A 246 -18.91 -9.58 11.80
N PHE A 247 -17.85 -9.42 12.61
CA PHE A 247 -18.00 -8.93 13.99
C PHE A 247 -18.39 -7.45 14.01
N VAL A 248 -19.39 -7.08 14.81
CA VAL A 248 -19.87 -5.69 14.91
C VAL A 248 -19.18 -4.99 16.07
N LEU A 249 -18.47 -3.90 15.79
CA LEU A 249 -17.88 -3.03 16.82
C LEU A 249 -18.93 -2.04 17.31
N SER A 250 -19.36 -2.15 18.56
CA SER A 250 -20.47 -1.36 19.12
C SER A 250 -20.27 0.15 19.15
N PHE A 251 -19.03 0.63 19.12
CA PHE A 251 -18.70 2.06 19.08
C PHE A 251 -18.57 2.62 17.65
N ILE A 252 -18.56 1.75 16.64
CA ILE A 252 -18.66 2.14 15.23
C ILE A 252 -20.14 1.98 14.84
N PRO A 253 -20.79 3.02 14.28
CA PRO A 253 -22.18 2.93 13.88
C PRO A 253 -22.42 1.69 12.99
N ARG A 254 -23.40 0.87 13.35
CA ARG A 254 -23.72 -0.37 12.62
C ARG A 254 -24.00 -0.05 11.15
N ASP A 255 -23.38 -0.81 10.27
CA ASP A 255 -23.46 -0.63 8.83
C ASP A 255 -23.69 -1.97 8.12
N ASP A 256 -24.97 -2.28 7.90
CA ASP A 256 -25.36 -3.50 7.22
C ASP A 256 -24.92 -3.51 5.74
N ILE A 257 -24.72 -2.35 5.08
CA ILE A 257 -24.36 -2.25 3.66
C ILE A 257 -22.84 -2.39 3.43
N TYR A 258 -22.00 -1.84 4.30
CA TYR A 258 -20.55 -2.09 4.27
C TYR A 258 -20.25 -3.57 4.56
N LEU A 259 -21.05 -4.18 5.43
CA LEU A 259 -20.96 -5.61 5.71
C LEU A 259 -21.51 -6.45 4.53
N GLU A 260 -22.57 -5.99 3.85
CA GLU A 260 -23.01 -6.54 2.57
C GLU A 260 -21.93 -6.43 1.48
N TRP A 261 -21.18 -5.33 1.48
CA TRP A 261 -20.18 -5.08 0.45
C TRP A 261 -18.88 -5.81 0.69
N THR A 262 -18.46 -5.95 1.95
CA THR A 262 -17.31 -6.76 2.35
C THR A 262 -17.54 -8.27 2.20
N ASN A 263 -18.70 -8.66 1.65
CA ASN A 263 -19.24 -10.01 1.64
C ASN A 263 -19.25 -10.62 3.05
N ALA A 264 -19.26 -9.80 4.12
CA ALA A 264 -19.60 -10.31 5.44
C ALA A 264 -21.06 -10.80 5.46
N PHE A 265 -21.92 -10.18 4.62
CA PHE A 265 -23.29 -10.58 4.29
C PHE A 265 -23.47 -10.48 2.77
N LEU A 266 -24.32 -11.30 2.13
CA LEU A 266 -24.65 -11.06 0.71
C LEU A 266 -25.88 -10.17 0.56
N HIS A 267 -26.73 -10.15 1.58
CA HIS A 267 -27.83 -9.22 1.85
C HIS A 267 -28.09 -9.30 3.35
N SER A 268 -28.84 -8.38 3.94
CA SER A 268 -29.48 -8.58 5.24
C SER A 268 -30.94 -9.01 4.98
N PRO A 269 -31.19 -10.28 4.61
CA PRO A 269 -32.52 -10.70 4.22
C PRO A 269 -33.42 -10.62 5.45
N PRO A 270 -34.75 -10.46 5.28
CA PRO A 270 -35.66 -10.46 6.41
C PRO A 270 -35.41 -11.70 7.28
N PRO A 271 -35.19 -11.56 8.61
CA PRO A 271 -34.86 -12.69 9.46
C PRO A 271 -35.86 -13.84 9.29
N GLY A 272 -35.35 -15.03 8.97
CA GLY A 272 -36.15 -16.23 8.70
C GLY A 272 -36.68 -16.38 7.27
N SER A 273 -36.26 -15.54 6.32
CA SER A 273 -36.51 -15.79 4.89
C SER A 273 -35.63 -16.94 4.37
N PRO A 274 -36.02 -17.62 3.26
CA PRO A 274 -35.15 -18.61 2.61
C PRO A 274 -33.75 -18.06 2.27
N GLU A 275 -33.67 -16.79 1.87
CA GLU A 275 -32.41 -16.09 1.61
C GLU A 275 -31.58 -15.85 2.88
N ASP A 276 -32.18 -15.64 4.05
CA ASP A 276 -31.46 -15.46 5.32
C ASP A 276 -30.64 -16.70 5.71
N PHE A 277 -31.13 -17.89 5.36
CA PHE A 277 -30.43 -19.16 5.60
C PHE A 277 -29.22 -19.36 4.68
N ASP A 278 -29.30 -18.86 3.45
CA ASP A 278 -28.26 -19.05 2.43
C ASP A 278 -27.27 -17.87 2.33
N GLN A 279 -27.70 -16.66 2.71
CA GLN A 279 -26.99 -15.39 2.46
C GLN A 279 -27.00 -14.40 3.64
N GLY A 280 -27.69 -14.73 4.73
CA GLY A 280 -27.85 -13.87 5.91
C GLY A 280 -26.67 -13.88 6.88
N LEU A 281 -26.85 -13.20 8.02
CA LEU A 281 -25.81 -12.97 9.03
C LEU A 281 -25.17 -14.23 9.63
N GLN A 282 -25.90 -15.34 9.58
CA GLN A 282 -25.48 -16.64 10.11
C GLN A 282 -25.08 -17.62 8.98
N ALA A 283 -25.21 -17.22 7.72
CA ALA A 283 -24.86 -18.07 6.59
C ALA A 283 -23.33 -18.28 6.53
N PRO A 284 -22.85 -19.48 6.14
CA PRO A 284 -21.42 -19.71 5.94
C PRO A 284 -20.90 -18.78 4.83
N LEU A 285 -20.04 -17.83 5.20
CA LEU A 285 -19.31 -17.00 4.25
C LEU A 285 -18.71 -17.88 3.13
N TYR A 286 -19.03 -17.57 1.87
CA TYR A 286 -18.37 -18.22 0.75
C TYR A 286 -16.86 -18.01 0.86
N ILE A 287 -16.10 -19.09 0.78
CA ILE A 287 -14.67 -19.10 1.15
C ILE A 287 -13.84 -18.15 0.27
N GLY A 288 -14.18 -18.02 -1.02
CA GLY A 288 -13.50 -17.09 -1.94
C GLY A 288 -13.79 -15.61 -1.66
N ASP A 289 -15.00 -15.30 -1.23
CA ASP A 289 -15.39 -13.95 -0.86
C ASP A 289 -14.72 -13.53 0.46
N LYS A 290 -14.68 -14.44 1.43
CA LYS A 290 -13.92 -14.28 2.67
C LYS A 290 -12.43 -14.08 2.41
N PHE A 291 -11.85 -14.85 1.48
CA PHE A 291 -10.47 -14.68 1.05
C PHE A 291 -10.23 -13.25 0.56
N MET A 292 -11.08 -12.71 -0.33
CA MET A 292 -10.91 -11.37 -0.89
C MET A 292 -11.05 -10.26 0.15
N SER A 293 -11.99 -10.41 1.09
CA SER A 293 -12.19 -9.47 2.19
C SER A 293 -10.97 -9.42 3.12
N GLN A 294 -10.49 -10.58 3.55
CA GLN A 294 -9.28 -10.68 4.38
C GLN A 294 -8.02 -10.23 3.63
N PHE A 295 -7.94 -10.48 2.32
CA PHE A 295 -6.87 -9.99 1.46
C PHE A 295 -6.86 -8.45 1.41
N ALA A 296 -8.03 -7.81 1.25
CA ALA A 296 -8.15 -6.35 1.30
C ALA A 296 -7.69 -5.79 2.65
N ALA A 297 -8.22 -6.38 3.73
CA ALA A 297 -7.92 -6.00 5.10
C ALA A 297 -6.40 -6.09 5.40
N LEU A 298 -5.76 -7.18 5.00
CA LEU A 298 -4.32 -7.37 5.18
C LEU A 298 -3.50 -6.28 4.47
N HIS A 299 -3.82 -5.95 3.21
CA HIS A 299 -3.08 -4.93 2.46
C HIS A 299 -3.30 -3.53 3.04
N LEU A 300 -4.52 -3.22 3.50
CA LEU A 300 -4.80 -1.98 4.22
C LEU A 300 -4.01 -1.89 5.53
N LEU A 301 -3.88 -2.99 6.29
CA LEU A 301 -3.05 -3.02 7.50
C LEU A 301 -1.58 -2.77 7.21
N ILE A 302 -1.05 -3.34 6.12
CA ILE A 302 0.34 -3.10 5.70
C ILE A 302 0.55 -1.63 5.33
N LEU A 303 -0.39 -1.02 4.60
CA LEU A 303 -0.36 0.42 4.32
C LEU A 303 -0.43 1.25 5.60
N CYS A 304 -1.27 0.85 6.56
CA CYS A 304 -1.33 1.49 7.87
C CYS A 304 0.02 1.38 8.60
N LEU A 305 0.70 0.24 8.53
CA LEU A 305 2.01 0.04 9.14
C LEU A 305 3.08 0.97 8.53
N TYR A 306 3.02 1.20 7.21
CA TYR A 306 3.86 2.21 6.55
C TYR A 306 3.58 3.61 7.10
N LYS A 307 2.32 3.98 7.26
CA LYS A 307 1.88 5.28 7.78
C LYS A 307 2.27 5.49 9.25
N PHE A 308 2.11 4.47 10.08
CA PHE A 308 2.59 4.50 11.47
C PHE A 308 4.10 4.71 11.53
N THR A 309 4.84 3.98 10.70
CA THR A 309 6.30 4.09 10.64
C THR A 309 6.72 5.48 10.17
N THR A 310 6.03 6.08 9.20
CA THR A 310 6.36 7.43 8.74
C THR A 310 6.00 8.51 9.76
N ALA A 311 4.87 8.37 10.44
CA ALA A 311 4.43 9.33 11.44
C ALA A 311 5.31 9.32 12.71
N VAL A 312 5.83 8.15 13.12
CA VAL A 312 6.62 7.98 14.35
C VAL A 312 8.13 8.05 14.10
N TRP A 313 8.65 7.32 13.10
CA TRP A 313 10.10 7.14 12.88
C TRP A 313 10.69 8.05 11.77
N ILE A 314 9.91 8.41 10.75
CA ILE A 314 10.38 9.15 9.54
C ILE A 314 9.70 10.54 9.44
N ARG A 315 9.54 11.22 10.59
CA ARG A 315 8.73 12.45 10.75
C ARG A 315 8.89 13.48 9.61
N TYR A 316 7.84 14.28 9.39
CA TYR A 316 7.78 15.28 8.32
C TYR A 316 8.90 16.35 8.37
N GLY A 317 9.45 16.68 7.19
CA GLY A 317 10.12 17.95 6.87
C GLY A 317 10.85 17.99 5.51
N SER A 318 11.81 18.90 5.31
CA SER A 318 12.59 19.04 4.06
C SER A 318 13.55 17.88 3.76
N ASP A 319 13.58 17.41 2.51
CA ASP A 319 14.52 16.38 2.07
C ASP A 319 15.98 16.84 2.26
N GLY A 320 16.86 15.95 2.74
CA GLY A 320 18.29 16.23 2.91
C GLY A 320 18.73 16.88 4.23
N SER A 321 17.84 17.11 5.19
CA SER A 321 18.18 17.87 6.41
C SER A 321 18.43 17.08 7.70
N GLY A 322 19.20 15.99 7.62
CA GLY A 322 19.44 15.09 8.76
C GLY A 322 18.40 13.97 8.87
N THR A 323 18.21 13.44 10.09
CA THR A 323 17.56 12.15 10.40
C THR A 323 16.22 11.99 9.67
N ILE A 324 16.31 11.28 8.55
CA ILE A 324 15.26 10.64 7.74
C ILE A 324 13.99 11.50 7.58
N LYS A 325 14.02 12.37 6.57
CA LYS A 325 12.83 12.97 5.98
C LYS A 325 12.75 12.50 4.54
N CYS A 326 11.73 11.73 4.22
CA CYS A 326 11.53 11.19 2.88
C CYS A 326 10.14 11.62 2.40
N LYS A 327 10.02 12.85 1.87
CA LYS A 327 8.77 13.29 1.20
C LYS A 327 8.32 12.26 0.16
N MET A 328 9.26 11.54 -0.46
CA MET A 328 8.98 10.46 -1.39
C MET A 328 8.09 9.34 -0.81
N ILE A 329 8.30 8.95 0.45
CA ILE A 329 7.47 7.92 1.09
C ILE A 329 6.04 8.47 1.27
N TRP A 330 5.93 9.73 1.67
CA TRP A 330 4.63 10.41 1.81
C TRP A 330 3.92 10.58 0.47
N LYS A 331 4.65 10.83 -0.62
CA LYS A 331 4.09 10.86 -1.99
C LYS A 331 3.53 9.51 -2.40
N ALA A 332 4.26 8.41 -2.13
CA ALA A 332 3.76 7.06 -2.39
C ALA A 332 2.51 6.75 -1.53
N GLN A 333 2.46 7.21 -0.28
CA GLN A 333 1.28 7.09 0.59
C GLN A 333 0.09 7.89 0.05
N ALA A 334 0.32 9.14 -0.37
CA ALA A 334 -0.71 9.98 -0.98
C ALA A 334 -1.30 9.34 -2.25
N PHE A 335 -0.45 8.73 -3.09
CA PHE A 335 -0.92 8.04 -4.29
C PHE A 335 -1.76 6.81 -3.96
N ALA A 336 -1.31 5.98 -3.02
CA ALA A 336 -2.08 4.82 -2.56
C ALA A 336 -3.46 5.21 -2.01
N ASP A 337 -3.51 6.25 -1.16
CA ASP A 337 -4.76 6.75 -0.61
C ASP A 337 -5.65 7.39 -1.68
N GLY A 338 -5.04 8.08 -2.66
CA GLY A 338 -5.76 8.60 -3.83
C GLY A 338 -6.44 7.50 -4.66
N LEU A 339 -5.80 6.34 -4.84
CA LEU A 339 -6.42 5.19 -5.50
C LEU A 339 -7.60 4.64 -4.69
N LEU A 340 -7.45 4.51 -3.37
CA LEU A 340 -8.54 4.06 -2.50
C LEU A 340 -9.72 5.05 -2.53
N LEU A 341 -9.44 6.35 -2.41
CA LEU A 341 -10.43 7.42 -2.53
C LEU A 341 -11.16 7.36 -3.87
N PHE A 342 -10.44 7.12 -4.96
CA PHE A 342 -11.02 7.00 -6.29
C PHE A 342 -12.01 5.83 -6.38
N VAL A 343 -11.65 4.64 -5.86
CA VAL A 343 -12.58 3.50 -5.77
C VAL A 343 -13.82 3.88 -4.97
N LEU A 344 -13.62 4.39 -3.76
CA LEU A 344 -14.72 4.78 -2.86
C LEU A 344 -15.65 5.81 -3.52
N ARG A 345 -15.09 6.77 -4.27
CA ARG A 345 -15.86 7.80 -4.97
C ARG A 345 -16.63 7.26 -6.17
N ILE A 346 -16.03 6.35 -6.96
CA ILE A 346 -16.72 5.73 -8.10
C ILE A 346 -17.88 4.85 -7.65
N PHE A 347 -17.72 4.16 -6.53
CA PHE A 347 -18.78 3.32 -5.98
C PHE A 347 -19.83 4.14 -5.20
N GLN A 348 -19.59 5.42 -4.90
CA GLN A 348 -20.55 6.28 -4.20
C GLN A 348 -21.98 6.29 -4.81
N PRO A 349 -22.20 6.28 -6.14
CA PRO A 349 -23.52 6.16 -6.74
C PRO A 349 -24.20 4.81 -6.46
N ALA A 350 -23.43 3.71 -6.45
CA ALA A 350 -23.90 2.39 -5.96
C ALA A 350 -24.15 2.43 -4.45
N ALA A 351 -23.47 3.36 -3.77
CA ALA A 351 -23.55 3.67 -2.35
C ALA A 351 -24.58 4.77 -2.00
N VAL A 352 -25.49 5.14 -2.90
CA VAL A 352 -26.53 6.14 -2.56
C VAL A 352 -27.47 5.60 -1.47
N SER A 353 -27.53 4.28 -1.31
CA SER A 353 -28.05 3.58 -0.12
C SER A 353 -27.01 3.37 1.00
N ALA A 354 -25.70 3.44 0.72
CA ALA A 354 -24.62 3.26 1.70
C ALA A 354 -24.62 4.37 2.76
N SER A 355 -25.17 4.02 3.90
CA SER A 355 -24.46 3.72 5.14
C SER A 355 -23.23 4.54 5.57
N LEU A 356 -23.09 4.63 6.89
CA LEU A 356 -22.24 5.59 7.57
C LEU A 356 -20.76 5.18 7.55
N ASP A 357 -20.41 3.90 7.49
CA ASP A 357 -19.01 3.44 7.54
C ASP A 357 -18.29 3.74 6.24
N LEU A 358 -18.92 3.56 5.08
CA LEU A 358 -18.29 3.94 3.80
C LEU A 358 -18.04 5.45 3.74
N ARG A 359 -18.98 6.26 4.26
CA ARG A 359 -18.83 7.72 4.35
C ARG A 359 -17.75 8.12 5.35
N TRP A 360 -17.62 7.38 6.45
CA TRP A 360 -16.58 7.58 7.45
C TRP A 360 -15.20 7.19 6.91
N HIS A 361 -15.06 6.07 6.20
CA HIS A 361 -13.84 5.69 5.49
C HIS A 361 -13.49 6.71 4.41
N LEU A 362 -14.46 7.16 3.60
CA LEU A 362 -14.27 8.23 2.62
C LEU A 362 -13.76 9.52 3.26
N MET A 363 -14.30 9.89 4.42
CA MET A 363 -13.87 11.07 5.14
C MET A 363 -12.46 10.89 5.70
N VAL A 364 -12.16 9.76 6.36
CA VAL A 364 -10.87 9.49 7.00
C VAL A 364 -9.77 9.36 5.95
N VAL A 365 -9.98 8.54 4.90
CA VAL A 365 -9.05 8.38 3.78
C VAL A 365 -8.93 9.68 3.00
N GLY A 366 -10.02 10.43 2.82
CA GLY A 366 -10.01 11.75 2.17
C GLY A 366 -9.17 12.80 2.91
N TYR A 367 -9.35 12.90 4.23
CA TYR A 367 -8.52 13.76 5.08
C TYR A 367 -7.05 13.34 5.02
N GLU A 368 -6.78 12.04 5.08
CA GLU A 368 -5.43 11.52 5.03
C GLU A 368 -4.76 11.79 3.67
N THR A 369 -5.47 11.52 2.57
CA THR A 369 -5.03 11.80 1.20
C THR A 369 -4.69 13.27 1.04
N PHE A 370 -5.57 14.16 1.52
CA PHE A 370 -5.36 15.61 1.42
C PHE A 370 -4.10 16.05 2.15
N ILE A 371 -3.91 15.59 3.40
CA ILE A 371 -2.74 15.93 4.20
C ILE A 371 -1.46 15.37 3.55
N LEU A 372 -1.46 14.09 3.17
CA LEU A 372 -0.32 13.46 2.52
C LEU A 372 0.02 14.13 1.18
N PHE A 373 -0.98 14.55 0.41
CA PHE A 373 -0.76 15.24 -0.86
C PHE A 373 -0.19 16.64 -0.62
N LEU A 374 -0.79 17.41 0.29
CA LEU A 374 -0.34 18.77 0.62
C LEU A 374 1.11 18.77 1.10
N TYR A 375 1.48 17.87 2.02
CA TYR A 375 2.81 17.85 2.64
C TYR A 375 3.82 16.98 1.90
N GLY A 376 3.36 16.04 1.08
CA GLY A 376 4.21 15.21 0.22
C GLY A 376 4.65 15.95 -1.04
N PHE A 377 3.77 16.73 -1.68
CA PHE A 377 4.06 17.41 -2.95
C PHE A 377 4.42 18.89 -2.81
N PHE A 378 3.88 19.59 -1.82
CA PHE A 378 4.19 21.00 -1.53
C PHE A 378 5.06 21.10 -0.23
#